data_AF-A0A914ZXT4-F1
#
_entry.id   AF-A0A914ZXT4-F1
#
_cell.length_a   1.000
_cell.length_b   1.000
_cell.length_c   1.000
_cell.angle_alpha   90.00
_cell.angle_beta   90.00
_cell.angle_gamma   90.00
#
_symmetry.space_group_name_H-M   'P 1'
#
loop_
_entity.id
_entity.type
_entity.pdbx_description
1 polymer ?
#
loop_
_entity_poly.entity_id
_entity_poly.type
_entity_poly.pdbx_seq_one_letter_code
_entity_poly.pdbx_strand_id
1 'polypeptide(L)'
;MYVALCYIHGQPLMGRAWNDGGVVQCAFADGREELKGTDISGAIQVLTYDGNHVTKGFFYEWMKYSDYIAKKSEFCTALRCGSSAPIVWPDKGALGTINLEKRTAVIARNQTTSPPLLMLNEWSDYRAGDAFPNPKKVIKALNRPLNTKDGPQEQYVALWYHFGNAVMGRVWCSRGKVAAAFVSMKKVFTGDVGSLQILAQLSPTVAGFDYGWQPYRKIVLVEEKEWQPVHISFVAPCVLIVDKEGHEYLGEANLKEEYAHTVLGNKVFRLEGSAISEFQVLCRKNRDDTITI
;
A
#
# COMPACT_ATOMS: atom_id res chain seq x y z
N MET A 1 8.52 3.56 -9.12
CA MET A 1 8.68 3.90 -10.55
C MET A 1 7.30 4.21 -11.04
N TYR A 2 7.13 5.45 -11.44
CA TYR A 2 5.88 6.01 -11.93
C TYR A 2 6.11 6.44 -13.37
N VAL A 3 5.06 6.38 -14.20
CA VAL A 3 5.13 6.93 -15.56
C VAL A 3 5.25 8.44 -15.46
N ALA A 4 6.31 8.98 -16.05
CA ALA A 4 6.59 10.41 -16.06
C ALA A 4 6.69 10.93 -17.49
N LEU A 5 6.41 12.22 -17.66
CA LEU A 5 6.47 12.95 -18.93
C LEU A 5 7.26 14.25 -18.72
N CYS A 6 8.16 14.55 -19.64
CA CYS A 6 8.77 15.86 -19.79
C CYS A 6 8.69 16.32 -21.24
N TYR A 7 8.96 17.61 -21.47
CA TYR A 7 9.05 18.17 -22.81
C TYR A 7 10.44 18.74 -23.03
N ILE A 8 11.16 18.21 -24.02
CA ILE A 8 12.48 18.68 -24.43
C ILE A 8 12.35 19.26 -25.84
N HIS A 9 12.69 20.54 -26.00
CA HIS A 9 12.51 21.27 -27.27
C HIS A 9 11.10 21.14 -27.87
N GLY A 10 10.07 21.10 -27.01
CA GLY A 10 8.66 20.93 -27.41
C GLY A 10 8.25 19.50 -27.78
N GLN A 11 9.16 18.52 -27.71
CA GLN A 11 8.87 17.11 -27.97
C GLN A 11 8.54 16.37 -26.67
N PRO A 12 7.43 15.60 -26.61
CA PRO A 12 7.06 14.84 -25.43
C PRO A 12 7.97 13.62 -25.27
N LEU A 13 8.53 13.46 -24.08
CA LEU A 13 9.38 12.34 -23.73
C LEU A 13 8.84 11.65 -22.46
N MET A 14 8.45 10.39 -22.60
CA MET A 14 8.07 9.52 -21.50
C MET A 14 9.33 8.93 -20.84
N GLY A 15 9.28 8.87 -19.52
CA GLY A 15 10.35 8.31 -18.71
C GLY A 15 9.80 7.82 -17.38
N ARG A 16 10.66 7.82 -16.38
CA ARG A 16 10.30 7.36 -15.04
C ARG A 16 10.48 8.44 -14.00
N ALA A 17 9.63 8.39 -12.99
CA ALA A 17 9.86 9.04 -11.72
C ALA A 17 9.94 8.02 -10.57
N TRP A 18 10.66 8.33 -9.51
CA TRP A 18 10.70 7.56 -8.27
C TRP A 18 10.80 8.49 -7.07
N ASN A 19 10.54 7.95 -5.89
CA ASN A 19 10.71 8.67 -4.64
C ASN A 19 12.09 8.34 -4.07
N ASP A 20 12.84 9.37 -3.71
CA ASP A 20 14.07 9.26 -2.95
C ASP A 20 14.00 10.25 -1.78
N GLY A 21 13.92 9.75 -0.55
CA GLY A 21 13.82 10.58 0.65
C GLY A 21 12.60 11.51 0.71
N GLY A 22 11.49 11.18 0.04
CA GLY A 22 10.31 12.04 -0.04
C GLY A 22 10.34 13.06 -1.19
N VAL A 23 11.41 13.09 -1.98
CA VAL A 23 11.58 13.98 -3.13
C VAL A 23 11.41 13.19 -4.43
N VAL A 24 10.77 13.80 -5.42
CA VAL A 24 10.60 13.19 -6.73
C VAL A 24 11.91 13.27 -7.51
N GLN A 25 12.45 12.09 -7.83
CA GLN A 25 13.54 11.92 -8.77
C GLN A 25 13.01 11.43 -10.11
N CYS A 26 13.74 11.66 -11.19
CA CYS A 26 13.33 11.24 -12.53
C CYS A 26 14.49 11.00 -13.48
N ALA A 27 14.21 10.22 -14.53
CA ALA A 27 15.16 9.91 -15.60
C ALA A 27 14.41 9.74 -16.92
N PHE A 28 14.94 10.39 -17.97
CA PHE A 28 14.44 10.32 -19.33
C PHE A 28 15.58 9.99 -20.30
N ALA A 29 15.26 9.45 -21.47
CA ALA A 29 16.25 9.12 -22.49
C ALA A 29 15.99 9.94 -23.75
N ASP A 30 16.90 10.84 -24.08
CA ASP A 30 16.86 11.58 -25.34
C ASP A 30 17.99 11.09 -26.25
N GLY A 31 17.63 10.30 -27.26
CA GLY A 31 18.59 9.64 -28.13
C GLY A 31 19.55 8.72 -27.37
N ARG A 32 20.81 9.15 -27.23
CA ARG A 32 21.88 8.41 -26.53
C ARG A 32 22.17 8.96 -25.13
N GLU A 33 21.54 10.06 -24.76
CA GLU A 33 21.76 10.76 -23.49
C GLU A 33 20.69 10.37 -22.48
N GLU A 34 21.10 10.32 -21.21
CA GLU A 34 20.19 10.21 -20.08
C GLU A 34 20.05 11.59 -19.44
N LEU A 35 18.81 12.04 -19.27
CA LEU A 35 18.49 13.32 -18.66
C LEU A 35 17.98 13.08 -17.24
N LYS A 36 18.58 13.74 -16.25
CA LYS A 36 18.19 13.70 -14.83
C LYS A 36 18.24 15.09 -14.21
N GLY A 37 17.47 15.31 -13.14
CA GLY A 37 17.62 16.49 -12.28
C GLY A 37 17.65 17.81 -13.07
N THR A 38 18.79 18.50 -13.03
CA THR A 38 19.03 19.80 -13.67
C THR A 38 19.03 19.77 -15.20
N ASP A 39 19.19 18.61 -15.83
CA ASP A 39 19.16 18.48 -17.30
C ASP A 39 17.75 18.69 -17.86
N ILE A 40 16.73 18.58 -16.99
CA ILE A 40 15.34 18.76 -17.34
C ILE A 40 14.97 20.22 -17.07
N SER A 41 14.84 21.00 -18.15
CA SER A 41 14.39 22.39 -18.05
C SER A 41 12.90 22.44 -17.68
N GLY A 42 12.59 22.47 -16.38
CA GLY A 42 11.23 22.69 -15.87
C GLY A 42 10.63 21.53 -15.09
N ALA A 43 9.32 21.58 -14.87
CA ALA A 43 8.60 20.55 -14.13
C ALA A 43 8.31 19.33 -14.99
N ILE A 44 8.43 18.14 -14.40
CA ILE A 44 7.91 16.90 -14.98
C ILE A 44 6.44 16.72 -14.62
N GLN A 45 5.73 15.91 -15.39
CA GLN A 45 4.40 15.43 -15.06
C GLN A 45 4.47 13.95 -14.69
N VAL A 46 3.71 13.54 -13.67
CA VAL A 46 3.57 12.14 -13.27
C VAL A 46 2.15 11.69 -13.62
N LEU A 47 2.02 10.54 -14.28
CA LEU A 47 0.73 9.96 -14.61
C LEU A 47 -0.01 9.63 -13.32
N THR A 48 -1.20 10.21 -13.17
CA THR A 48 -2.11 9.91 -12.06
C THR A 48 -3.38 9.26 -12.60
N TYR A 49 -4.02 8.47 -11.74
CA TYR A 49 -5.33 7.90 -12.01
C TYR A 49 -6.17 8.01 -10.76
N ASP A 50 -6.86 9.14 -10.62
CA ASP A 50 -7.74 9.44 -9.50
C ASP A 50 -9.20 9.20 -9.91
N GLY A 51 -9.80 8.12 -9.42
CA GLY A 51 -11.15 7.67 -9.78
C GLY A 51 -11.18 6.19 -10.18
N ASN A 52 -12.18 5.79 -10.95
CA ASN A 52 -12.35 4.42 -11.43
C ASN A 52 -12.94 4.38 -12.84
N HIS A 53 -13.02 3.18 -13.43
CA HIS A 53 -13.48 3.02 -14.81
C HIS A 53 -14.93 3.46 -15.02
N VAL A 54 -15.76 3.45 -13.97
CA VAL A 54 -17.15 3.91 -14.03
C VAL A 54 -17.20 5.43 -14.15
N THR A 55 -16.40 6.15 -13.35
CA THR A 55 -16.41 7.62 -13.35
C THR A 55 -15.57 8.23 -14.47
N LYS A 56 -14.54 7.53 -14.94
CA LYS A 56 -13.63 8.01 -15.99
C LYS A 56 -13.96 7.49 -17.39
N GLY A 57 -14.71 6.38 -17.49
CA GLY A 57 -14.99 5.70 -18.76
C GLY A 57 -13.79 4.94 -19.35
N PHE A 58 -12.67 4.85 -18.63
CA PHE A 58 -11.48 4.08 -19.01
C PHE A 58 -10.71 3.62 -17.78
N PHE A 59 -9.81 2.65 -17.95
CA PHE A 59 -8.79 2.28 -16.97
C PHE A 59 -7.46 2.06 -17.70
N TYR A 60 -6.34 2.09 -16.97
CA TYR A 60 -5.03 1.76 -17.54
C TYR A 60 -4.72 0.28 -17.39
N GLU A 61 -4.24 -0.33 -18.46
CA GLU A 61 -3.77 -1.71 -18.49
C GLU A 61 -2.44 -1.78 -19.25
N TRP A 62 -1.48 -2.50 -18.69
CA TRP A 62 -0.24 -2.82 -19.41
C TRP A 62 -0.50 -3.98 -20.37
N MET A 63 -0.28 -3.74 -21.66
CA MET A 63 -0.43 -4.74 -22.71
C MET A 63 0.93 -5.02 -23.36
N LYS A 64 1.15 -6.26 -23.80
CA LYS A 64 2.32 -6.57 -24.64
C LYS A 64 2.25 -5.75 -25.92
N TYR A 65 3.38 -5.14 -26.30
CA TYR A 65 3.43 -4.33 -27.52
C TYR A 65 3.09 -5.14 -28.78
N SER A 66 3.47 -6.43 -28.83
CA SER A 66 3.06 -7.36 -29.90
C SER A 66 1.55 -7.48 -30.03
N ASP A 67 0.84 -7.54 -28.90
CA ASP A 67 -0.60 -7.73 -28.86
C ASP A 67 -1.30 -6.45 -29.27
N TYR A 68 -0.79 -5.28 -28.85
CA TYR A 68 -1.29 -3.97 -29.31
C TYR A 68 -1.16 -3.81 -30.83
N ILE A 69 -0.05 -4.27 -31.43
CA ILE A 69 0.15 -4.20 -32.88
C ILE A 69 -0.76 -5.19 -33.62
N ALA A 70 -0.95 -6.39 -33.08
CA ALA A 70 -1.77 -7.44 -33.70
C ALA A 70 -3.27 -7.19 -33.55
N LYS A 71 -3.70 -6.64 -32.41
CA LYS A 71 -5.10 -6.37 -32.08
C LYS A 71 -5.38 -4.88 -32.24
N LYS A 72 -5.73 -4.46 -33.47
CA LYS A 72 -6.51 -3.23 -33.62
C LYS A 72 -7.88 -3.44 -32.99
N SER A 73 -8.03 -3.03 -31.75
CA SER A 73 -9.29 -3.08 -31.00
C SER A 73 -9.83 -1.67 -30.85
N GLU A 74 -11.13 -1.51 -31.07
CA GLU A 74 -11.85 -0.25 -30.85
C GLU A 74 -11.92 0.11 -29.35
N PHE A 75 -11.68 -0.87 -28.47
CA PHE A 75 -11.79 -0.75 -27.02
C PHE A 75 -10.45 -0.44 -26.32
N CYS A 76 -9.34 -0.40 -27.05
CA CYS A 76 -8.02 -0.15 -26.48
C CYS A 76 -7.32 0.96 -27.25
N THR A 77 -6.99 2.04 -26.54
CA THR A 77 -6.19 3.15 -27.10
C THR A 77 -4.86 3.23 -26.37
N ALA A 78 -3.77 3.38 -27.12
CA ALA A 78 -2.46 3.62 -26.51
C ALA A 78 -2.45 4.95 -25.77
N LEU A 79 -2.07 4.92 -24.49
CA LEU A 79 -1.71 6.12 -23.73
C LEU A 79 -0.51 6.78 -24.41
N ARG A 80 -0.66 8.02 -24.88
CA ARG A 80 0.40 8.74 -25.61
C ARG A 80 0.28 10.25 -25.48
N CYS A 81 1.40 10.93 -25.66
CA CYS A 81 1.48 12.36 -25.95
C CYS A 81 2.18 12.50 -27.30
N GLY A 82 1.47 13.01 -28.31
CA GLY A 82 1.96 12.99 -29.70
C GLY A 82 2.28 11.55 -30.15
N SER A 83 3.47 11.36 -30.71
CA SER A 83 3.96 10.04 -31.12
C SER A 83 4.56 9.21 -29.96
N SER A 84 4.72 9.79 -28.77
CA SER A 84 5.43 9.18 -27.65
C SER A 84 4.48 8.48 -26.69
N ALA A 85 4.75 7.22 -26.38
CA ALA A 85 4.01 6.41 -25.41
C ALA A 85 4.97 5.78 -24.39
N PRO A 86 4.52 5.52 -23.14
CA PRO A 86 5.33 4.82 -22.18
C PRO A 86 5.51 3.35 -22.60
N ILE A 87 6.72 2.82 -22.46
CA ILE A 87 7.02 1.40 -22.71
C ILE A 87 7.85 0.84 -21.57
N VAL A 88 7.47 -0.35 -21.10
CA VAL A 88 8.22 -1.10 -20.09
C VAL A 88 9.00 -2.20 -20.78
N TRP A 89 10.26 -2.37 -20.38
CA TRP A 89 11.07 -3.56 -20.63
C TRP A 89 11.12 -4.39 -19.33
N PRO A 90 10.24 -5.40 -19.17
CA PRO A 90 10.08 -6.11 -17.90
C PRO A 90 11.35 -6.80 -17.44
N ASP A 91 12.05 -7.49 -18.34
CA ASP A 91 13.29 -8.24 -18.03
C ASP A 91 14.43 -7.34 -17.52
N LYS A 92 14.35 -6.04 -17.82
CA LYS A 92 15.32 -5.04 -17.36
C LYS A 92 14.77 -4.16 -16.25
N GLY A 93 13.51 -4.34 -15.83
CA GLY A 93 12.85 -3.48 -14.84
C GLY A 93 12.82 -2.00 -15.26
N ALA A 94 12.81 -1.73 -16.57
CA ALA A 94 13.07 -0.40 -17.10
C ALA A 94 11.84 0.20 -17.79
N LEU A 95 11.65 1.51 -17.63
CA LEU A 95 10.57 2.29 -18.25
C LEU A 95 11.17 3.40 -19.11
N GLY A 96 10.62 3.58 -20.31
CA GLY A 96 11.05 4.62 -21.22
C GLY A 96 9.98 5.03 -22.21
N THR A 97 10.43 5.55 -23.35
CA THR A 97 9.57 6.02 -24.44
C THR A 97 9.61 5.04 -25.59
N ILE A 98 8.45 4.75 -26.18
CA ILE A 98 8.36 4.29 -27.56
C ILE A 98 7.80 5.40 -28.44
N ASN A 99 8.47 5.68 -29.55
CA ASN A 99 7.88 6.43 -30.65
C ASN A 99 7.03 5.47 -31.48
N LEU A 100 5.70 5.61 -31.43
CA LEU A 100 4.75 4.70 -32.07
C LEU A 100 4.83 4.74 -33.61
N GLU A 101 5.26 5.85 -34.19
CA GLU A 101 5.39 6.03 -35.65
C GLU A 101 6.68 5.39 -36.17
N LYS A 102 7.82 5.72 -35.54
CA LYS A 102 9.14 5.19 -35.87
C LYS A 102 9.35 3.77 -35.38
N ARG A 103 8.52 3.30 -34.44
CA ARG A 103 8.62 2.00 -33.75
C ARG A 103 9.97 1.80 -33.07
N THR A 104 10.53 2.88 -32.56
CA THR A 104 11.80 2.89 -31.83
C THR A 104 11.55 3.17 -30.36
N ALA A 105 12.02 2.28 -29.49
CA ALA A 105 12.01 2.48 -28.05
C ALA A 105 13.37 2.98 -27.58
N VAL A 106 13.36 3.98 -26.69
CA VAL A 106 14.54 4.51 -26.00
C VAL A 106 14.30 4.44 -24.50
N ILE A 107 15.31 3.95 -23.78
CA ILE A 107 15.27 3.72 -22.35
C ILE A 107 16.60 4.21 -21.79
N ALA A 108 16.56 4.97 -20.71
CA ALA A 108 17.77 5.49 -20.08
C ALA A 108 18.66 4.31 -19.61
N ARG A 109 19.98 4.40 -19.81
CA ARG A 109 20.91 3.33 -19.46
C ARG A 109 21.00 3.14 -17.94
N ASN A 110 21.48 1.98 -17.50
CA ASN A 110 21.60 1.61 -16.08
C ASN A 110 20.30 1.70 -15.28
N GLN A 111 19.15 1.50 -15.94
CA GLN A 111 17.89 1.15 -15.28
C GLN A 111 17.91 -0.31 -14.78
N THR A 112 19.04 -0.84 -14.32
CA THR A 112 19.03 -2.01 -13.42
C THR A 112 18.47 -1.55 -12.08
N THR A 113 17.18 -1.32 -12.09
CA THR A 113 16.38 -1.27 -10.89
C THR A 113 15.47 -2.47 -11.04
N SER A 114 15.52 -3.41 -10.09
CA SER A 114 14.36 -4.27 -9.84
C SER A 114 13.09 -3.41 -9.97
N PRO A 115 12.00 -3.94 -10.56
CA PRO A 115 10.75 -3.20 -10.67
C PRO A 115 10.50 -2.47 -9.35
N PRO A 116 10.16 -1.17 -9.38
CA PRO A 116 10.11 -0.40 -8.15
C PRO A 116 9.25 -1.12 -7.14
N LEU A 117 9.82 -1.37 -5.98
CA LEU A 117 9.03 -2.02 -4.96
C LEU A 117 7.95 -1.03 -4.49
N LEU A 118 6.75 -1.53 -4.26
CA LEU A 118 5.61 -0.76 -3.75
C LEU A 118 5.95 -0.32 -2.31
N MET A 119 5.99 0.99 -2.09
CA MET A 119 6.29 1.61 -0.79
C MET A 119 5.03 2.03 -0.02
N LEU A 120 3.86 1.69 -0.53
CA LEU A 120 2.56 2.00 0.07
C LEU A 120 1.89 0.72 0.59
N ASN A 121 1.20 0.85 1.72
CA ASN A 121 0.32 -0.20 2.21
C ASN A 121 -0.87 -0.32 1.24
N GLU A 122 -1.24 -1.53 0.85
CA GLU A 122 -2.39 -1.78 0.00
C GLU A 122 -3.61 -2.14 0.85
N TRP A 123 -4.70 -1.38 0.69
CA TRP A 123 -5.97 -1.59 1.36
C TRP A 123 -7.00 -1.99 0.33
N SER A 124 -7.62 -3.15 0.50
CA SER A 124 -8.64 -3.66 -0.40
C SER A 124 -10.03 -3.42 0.18
N ASP A 125 -10.96 -2.92 -0.63
CA ASP A 125 -12.33 -2.62 -0.23
C ASP A 125 -13.19 -3.89 -0.10
N TYR A 126 -13.94 -3.99 0.99
CA TYR A 126 -14.91 -5.05 1.26
C TYR A 126 -16.14 -4.48 1.97
N ARG A 127 -17.20 -5.27 2.03
CA ARG A 127 -18.33 -5.03 2.94
C ARG A 127 -18.42 -6.13 3.98
N ALA A 128 -18.90 -5.76 5.16
CA ALA A 128 -19.33 -6.75 6.14
C ALA A 128 -20.36 -7.71 5.51
N GLY A 129 -20.17 -9.01 5.70
CA GLY A 129 -21.01 -10.05 5.09
C GLY A 129 -20.59 -10.52 3.70
N ASP A 130 -19.61 -9.87 3.04
CA ASP A 130 -19.01 -10.39 1.81
C ASP A 130 -18.32 -11.73 2.04
N ALA A 131 -18.05 -12.46 0.97
CA ALA A 131 -17.21 -13.66 1.03
C ALA A 131 -15.82 -13.28 1.60
N PHE A 132 -15.34 -14.08 2.54
CA PHE A 132 -14.05 -13.79 3.19
C PHE A 132 -12.91 -13.93 2.17
N PRO A 133 -11.97 -12.95 2.12
CA PRO A 133 -10.86 -13.01 1.17
C PRO A 133 -9.92 -14.17 1.47
N ASN A 134 -9.06 -14.52 0.50
CA ASN A 134 -8.03 -15.53 0.72
C ASN A 134 -7.13 -15.12 1.91
N PRO A 135 -7.07 -15.91 3.00
CA PRO A 135 -6.28 -15.60 4.19
C PRO A 135 -4.79 -15.34 3.93
N LYS A 136 -4.24 -15.88 2.84
CA LYS A 136 -2.82 -15.68 2.45
C LYS A 136 -2.55 -14.31 1.82
N LYS A 137 -3.60 -13.57 1.46
CA LYS A 137 -3.51 -12.26 0.81
C LYS A 137 -3.84 -11.09 1.74
N VAL A 138 -4.03 -11.33 3.03
CA VAL A 138 -4.42 -10.32 4.02
C VAL A 138 -3.56 -10.44 5.28
N ILE A 139 -3.35 -9.33 5.98
CA ILE A 139 -2.45 -9.29 7.15
C ILE A 139 -3.14 -9.88 8.39
N LYS A 140 -2.61 -11.02 8.85
CA LYS A 140 -3.05 -11.70 10.08
C LYS A 140 -2.36 -11.13 11.31
N ALA A 141 -3.11 -10.92 12.38
CA ALA A 141 -2.58 -10.52 13.68
C ALA A 141 -1.50 -11.51 14.17
N LEU A 142 -0.32 -10.99 14.51
CA LEU A 142 0.84 -11.76 14.97
C LEU A 142 1.28 -12.93 14.07
N ASN A 143 0.80 -12.98 12.82
CA ASN A 143 0.99 -14.10 11.90
C ASN A 143 0.53 -15.47 12.45
N ARG A 144 -0.38 -15.49 13.44
CA ARG A 144 -0.92 -16.70 14.06
C ARG A 144 -2.37 -16.50 14.56
N PRO A 145 -3.10 -17.57 14.91
CA PRO A 145 -4.31 -17.43 15.71
C PRO A 145 -3.98 -16.73 17.05
N LEU A 146 -4.80 -15.77 17.43
CA LEU A 146 -4.72 -15.09 18.71
C LEU A 146 -5.38 -15.94 19.80
N ASN A 147 -4.85 -15.90 21.02
CA ASN A 147 -5.45 -16.54 22.18
C ASN A 147 -6.63 -15.71 22.68
N THR A 148 -7.84 -15.89 22.13
CA THR A 148 -9.02 -15.12 22.58
C THR A 148 -9.75 -15.85 23.70
N LYS A 149 -10.67 -15.16 24.40
CA LYS A 149 -11.49 -15.79 25.47
C LYS A 149 -12.38 -16.92 24.99
N ASP A 150 -12.74 -16.90 23.71
CA ASP A 150 -13.59 -17.91 23.07
C ASP A 150 -12.76 -19.01 22.39
N GLY A 151 -11.44 -19.03 22.65
CA GLY A 151 -10.46 -19.93 22.05
C GLY A 151 -9.63 -19.29 20.93
N PRO A 152 -8.74 -20.05 20.30
CA PRO A 152 -7.88 -19.53 19.22
C PRO A 152 -8.69 -18.98 18.05
N GLN A 153 -8.42 -17.75 17.62
CA GLN A 153 -9.11 -17.11 16.50
C GLN A 153 -8.13 -16.36 15.60
N GLU A 154 -8.28 -16.54 14.29
CA GLU A 154 -7.57 -15.73 13.31
C GLU A 154 -8.26 -14.38 13.13
N GLN A 155 -7.54 -13.31 13.46
CA GLN A 155 -8.00 -11.93 13.29
C GLN A 155 -7.09 -11.22 12.30
N TYR A 156 -7.68 -10.36 11.46
CA TYR A 156 -7.00 -9.68 10.36
C TYR A 156 -7.20 -8.18 10.45
N VAL A 157 -6.20 -7.42 9.99
CA VAL A 157 -6.17 -5.96 10.08
C VAL A 157 -7.21 -5.34 9.17
N ALA A 158 -8.06 -4.51 9.75
CA ALA A 158 -9.10 -3.79 9.03
C ALA A 158 -9.14 -2.33 9.42
N LEU A 159 -9.63 -1.52 8.49
CA LEU A 159 -9.81 -0.10 8.59
C LEU A 159 -11.26 0.24 8.26
N TRP A 160 -11.83 1.15 9.04
CA TRP A 160 -13.15 1.70 8.82
C TRP A 160 -13.11 3.22 9.02
N TYR A 161 -14.15 3.91 8.57
CA TYR A 161 -14.30 5.34 8.77
C TYR A 161 -15.62 5.64 9.47
N HIS A 162 -15.55 6.42 10.55
CA HIS A 162 -16.73 6.87 11.28
C HIS A 162 -16.65 8.38 11.50
N PHE A 163 -17.60 9.11 10.90
CA PHE A 163 -17.60 10.59 10.84
C PHE A 163 -16.28 11.18 10.36
N GLY A 164 -15.71 10.60 9.29
CA GLY A 164 -14.45 11.06 8.68
C GLY A 164 -13.17 10.67 9.43
N ASN A 165 -13.28 10.03 10.59
CA ASN A 165 -12.11 9.54 11.34
C ASN A 165 -11.78 8.11 10.94
N ALA A 166 -10.51 7.85 10.68
CA ALA A 166 -9.99 6.49 10.52
C ALA A 166 -10.11 5.72 11.84
N VAL A 167 -10.55 4.48 11.74
CA VAL A 167 -10.73 3.57 12.87
C VAL A 167 -10.12 2.22 12.50
N MET A 168 -9.07 1.83 13.22
CA MET A 168 -8.47 0.50 13.07
C MET A 168 -9.27 -0.51 13.88
N GLY A 169 -9.33 -1.74 13.38
CA GLY A 169 -10.04 -2.80 14.05
C GLY A 169 -9.67 -4.16 13.48
N ARG A 170 -10.61 -5.09 13.63
CA ARG A 170 -10.39 -6.47 13.21
C ARG A 170 -11.53 -6.99 12.35
N VAL A 171 -11.17 -7.88 11.44
CA VAL A 171 -12.09 -8.79 10.76
C VAL A 171 -11.70 -10.24 10.99
N TRP A 172 -12.66 -11.14 10.86
CA TRP A 172 -12.45 -12.59 10.90
C TRP A 172 -13.44 -13.30 9.98
N CYS A 173 -13.11 -14.53 9.61
CA CYS A 173 -14.02 -15.37 8.83
C CYS A 173 -15.09 -15.97 9.74
N SER A 174 -16.34 -15.57 9.54
CA SER A 174 -17.50 -16.17 10.23
C SER A 174 -18.39 -16.82 9.19
N ARG A 175 -18.43 -18.16 9.18
CA ARG A 175 -19.19 -18.96 8.21
C ARG A 175 -18.90 -18.58 6.74
N GLY A 176 -17.62 -18.38 6.43
CA GLY A 176 -17.16 -18.00 5.09
C GLY A 176 -17.34 -16.52 4.73
N LYS A 177 -17.83 -15.69 5.67
CA LYS A 177 -18.10 -14.27 5.44
C LYS A 177 -17.25 -13.34 6.32
N VAL A 178 -17.09 -12.11 5.87
CA VAL A 178 -16.44 -11.03 6.62
C VAL A 178 -17.31 -10.62 7.80
N ALA A 179 -16.86 -10.94 9.01
CA ALA A 179 -17.36 -10.34 10.25
C ALA A 179 -16.33 -9.32 10.76
N ALA A 180 -16.79 -8.25 11.40
CA ALA A 180 -15.94 -7.14 11.81
C ALA A 180 -16.27 -6.61 13.21
N ALA A 181 -15.28 -6.00 13.85
CA ALA A 181 -15.43 -5.31 15.13
C ALA A 181 -14.52 -4.07 15.20
N PHE A 182 -15.12 -2.93 15.55
CA PHE A 182 -14.45 -1.63 15.68
C PHE A 182 -14.89 -0.92 16.97
N VAL A 183 -14.00 -0.08 17.50
CA VAL A 183 -14.34 0.87 18.57
C VAL A 183 -14.26 2.28 18.00
N SER A 184 -15.32 3.05 18.13
CA SER A 184 -15.31 4.45 17.70
C SER A 184 -16.12 5.31 18.66
N MET A 185 -15.59 6.48 19.05
CA MET A 185 -16.21 7.38 20.02
C MET A 185 -16.71 6.66 21.29
N LYS A 186 -15.89 5.74 21.83
CA LYS A 186 -16.19 4.91 23.01
C LYS A 186 -17.42 3.99 22.85
N LYS A 187 -17.86 3.72 21.63
CA LYS A 187 -18.93 2.78 21.29
C LYS A 187 -18.37 1.58 20.52
N VAL A 188 -19.03 0.43 20.69
CA VAL A 188 -18.74 -0.81 19.98
C VAL A 188 -19.55 -0.85 18.68
N PHE A 189 -18.90 -1.24 17.60
CA PHE A 189 -19.52 -1.51 16.30
C PHE A 189 -19.15 -2.92 15.87
N THR A 190 -20.14 -3.80 15.77
CA THR A 190 -19.99 -5.21 15.39
C THR A 190 -21.11 -5.60 14.42
N GLY A 191 -20.88 -6.65 13.63
CA GLY A 191 -21.87 -7.14 12.66
C GLY A 191 -21.80 -6.37 11.35
N ASP A 192 -22.92 -5.79 10.92
CA ASP A 192 -22.97 -4.99 9.69
C ASP A 192 -22.46 -3.57 9.94
N VAL A 193 -21.18 -3.38 9.66
CA VAL A 193 -20.51 -2.07 9.69
C VAL A 193 -20.44 -1.42 8.30
N GLY A 194 -21.12 -2.00 7.31
CA GLY A 194 -21.10 -1.55 5.93
C GLY A 194 -19.75 -1.76 5.25
N SER A 195 -19.27 -0.73 4.55
CA SER A 195 -18.01 -0.78 3.80
C SER A 195 -16.81 -0.60 4.72
N LEU A 196 -15.78 -1.41 4.54
CA LEU A 196 -14.52 -1.38 5.28
C LEU A 196 -13.36 -1.72 4.33
N GLN A 197 -12.14 -1.58 4.81
CA GLN A 197 -10.94 -1.98 4.08
C GLN A 197 -10.17 -3.03 4.87
N ILE A 198 -9.65 -4.05 4.19
CA ILE A 198 -8.78 -5.08 4.79
C ILE A 198 -7.36 -4.87 4.25
N LEU A 199 -6.37 -4.89 5.15
CA LEU A 199 -4.98 -4.68 4.78
C LEU A 199 -4.46 -5.89 4.00
N ALA A 200 -3.96 -5.65 2.79
CA ALA A 200 -3.46 -6.69 1.91
C ALA A 200 -2.01 -7.09 2.27
N GLN A 201 -1.75 -8.40 2.17
CA GLN A 201 -0.40 -8.95 2.18
C GLN A 201 0.16 -8.86 0.77
N LEU A 202 1.07 -7.89 0.58
CA LEU A 202 1.82 -7.76 -0.66
C LEU A 202 2.81 -8.92 -0.82
N SER A 203 3.05 -9.34 -2.06
CA SER A 203 4.11 -10.29 -2.38
C SER A 203 5.47 -9.70 -1.99
N PRO A 204 6.38 -10.50 -1.38
CA PRO A 204 7.77 -10.10 -1.19
C PRO A 204 8.44 -9.65 -2.49
N THR A 205 8.05 -10.15 -3.65
CA THR A 205 8.65 -9.73 -4.93
C THR A 205 8.19 -8.35 -5.41
N VAL A 206 7.20 -7.75 -4.73
CA VAL A 206 6.56 -6.49 -5.11
C VAL A 206 6.69 -5.43 -4.01
N ALA A 207 6.67 -5.79 -2.73
CA ALA A 207 6.73 -4.83 -1.63
C ALA A 207 8.16 -4.36 -1.32
N GLY A 208 8.33 -3.06 -1.07
CA GLY A 208 9.62 -2.45 -0.72
C GLY A 208 9.87 -2.41 0.78
N PHE A 209 9.04 -3.12 1.52
CA PHE A 209 9.07 -3.19 2.96
C PHE A 209 8.52 -4.54 3.41
N ASP A 210 8.87 -4.91 4.63
CA ASP A 210 8.31 -6.06 5.34
C ASP A 210 7.41 -5.60 6.47
N TYR A 211 6.28 -6.28 6.68
CA TYR A 211 5.45 -6.09 7.85
C TYR A 211 6.00 -6.88 9.04
N GLY A 212 5.85 -6.33 10.23
CA GLY A 212 6.28 -6.94 11.47
C GLY A 212 5.54 -6.35 12.67
N TRP A 213 5.28 -7.19 13.66
CA TRP A 213 4.62 -6.78 14.90
C TRP A 213 5.69 -6.40 15.92
N GLN A 214 5.61 -5.18 16.45
CA GLN A 214 6.58 -4.64 17.40
C GLN A 214 5.90 -4.23 18.70
N PRO A 215 6.54 -4.44 19.88
CA PRO A 215 6.06 -3.90 21.14
C PRO A 215 5.91 -2.38 21.07
N TYR A 216 4.82 -1.83 21.62
CA TYR A 216 4.52 -0.40 21.63
C TYR A 216 5.68 0.43 22.18
N ARG A 217 6.35 -0.05 23.25
CA ARG A 217 7.51 0.64 23.84
C ARG A 217 8.68 0.84 22.88
N LYS A 218 8.83 0.01 21.84
CA LYS A 218 9.90 0.18 20.83
C LYS A 218 9.58 1.27 19.81
N ILE A 219 8.30 1.65 19.69
CA ILE A 219 7.83 2.60 18.68
C ILE A 219 7.98 4.05 19.15
N VAL A 220 7.84 4.27 20.46
CA VAL A 220 7.98 5.58 21.10
C VAL A 220 9.44 6.01 21.30
N LEU A 221 10.40 5.09 21.16
CA LEU A 221 11.83 5.41 21.22
C LEU A 221 12.26 6.06 19.89
N VAL A 222 12.81 7.27 19.98
CA VAL A 222 13.09 8.18 18.84
C VAL A 222 14.39 7.81 18.11
N GLU A 223 15.27 7.06 18.76
CA GLU A 223 16.61 6.77 18.25
C GLU A 223 16.56 5.53 17.34
N GLU A 224 16.61 5.80 16.03
CA GLU A 224 16.70 4.83 14.92
C GLU A 224 15.43 4.01 14.63
N LYS A 225 14.48 4.63 13.91
CA LYS A 225 13.22 4.00 13.46
C LYS A 225 13.42 3.05 12.28
N GLU A 226 14.11 1.94 12.53
CA GLU A 226 14.17 0.79 11.62
C GLU A 226 12.74 0.31 11.27
N TRP A 227 11.86 0.27 12.27
CA TRP A 227 10.46 -0.08 12.14
C TRP A 227 9.56 1.14 12.31
N GLN A 228 8.69 1.37 11.34
CA GLN A 228 7.71 2.46 11.36
C GLN A 228 6.29 1.89 11.48
N PRO A 229 5.43 2.43 12.37
CA PRO A 229 4.06 1.96 12.46
C PRO A 229 3.32 2.04 11.13
N VAL A 230 2.47 1.04 10.87
CA VAL A 230 1.41 1.18 9.87
C VAL A 230 0.35 2.07 10.49
N HIS A 231 0.12 3.25 9.94
CA HIS A 231 -0.83 4.20 10.51
C HIS A 231 -1.63 4.95 9.45
N ILE A 232 -2.80 5.43 9.85
CA ILE A 232 -3.54 6.49 9.16
C ILE A 232 -3.79 7.58 10.19
N SER A 233 -3.36 8.81 9.89
CA SER A 233 -3.30 9.88 10.90
C SER A 233 -2.52 9.39 12.14
N PHE A 234 -3.12 9.36 13.32
CA PHE A 234 -2.47 8.91 14.55
C PHE A 234 -2.85 7.49 14.98
N VAL A 235 -3.64 6.75 14.19
CA VAL A 235 -4.15 5.43 14.57
C VAL A 235 -3.41 4.30 13.84
N ALA A 236 -3.07 3.25 14.58
CA ALA A 236 -2.32 2.09 14.10
C ALA A 236 -2.96 0.77 14.55
N PRO A 237 -2.88 -0.32 13.75
CA PRO A 237 -3.34 -1.64 14.17
C PRO A 237 -2.53 -2.14 15.37
N CYS A 238 -3.21 -2.62 16.41
CA CYS A 238 -2.57 -3.05 17.65
C CYS A 238 -3.24 -4.30 18.23
N VAL A 239 -2.46 -5.30 18.63
CA VAL A 239 -2.92 -6.45 19.39
C VAL A 239 -2.73 -6.18 20.87
N LEU A 240 -3.85 -6.13 21.59
CA LEU A 240 -3.92 -5.85 23.02
C LEU A 240 -3.95 -7.16 23.81
N ILE A 241 -3.32 -7.15 24.98
CA ILE A 241 -3.51 -8.16 26.03
C ILE A 241 -4.62 -7.65 26.95
N VAL A 242 -5.73 -8.39 27.07
CA VAL A 242 -6.97 -7.90 27.69
C VAL A 242 -7.17 -8.36 29.14
N ASP A 243 -6.32 -9.25 29.65
CA ASP A 243 -6.35 -9.75 31.03
C ASP A 243 -5.03 -10.41 31.43
N LYS A 244 -4.98 -10.93 32.67
CA LYS A 244 -3.76 -11.53 33.26
C LYS A 244 -3.46 -12.91 32.69
N GLU A 245 -4.46 -13.57 32.14
CA GLU A 245 -4.34 -14.87 31.49
C GLU A 245 -3.69 -14.76 30.10
N GLY A 246 -3.46 -13.54 29.61
CA GLY A 246 -2.77 -13.29 28.35
C GLY A 246 -3.70 -13.42 27.14
N HIS A 247 -5.01 -13.16 27.29
CA HIS A 247 -5.90 -13.18 26.13
C HIS A 247 -5.65 -11.97 25.22
N GLU A 248 -5.78 -12.18 23.92
CA GLU A 248 -5.33 -11.27 22.89
C GLU A 248 -6.46 -10.86 21.95
N TYR A 249 -6.56 -9.57 21.63
CA TYR A 249 -7.52 -9.06 20.66
C TYR A 249 -6.89 -7.95 19.81
N LEU A 250 -7.08 -8.04 18.49
CA LEU A 250 -6.72 -6.98 17.56
C LEU A 250 -7.69 -5.80 17.67
N GLY A 251 -7.15 -4.59 17.66
CA GLY A 251 -7.84 -3.32 17.72
C GLY A 251 -6.93 -2.18 17.23
N GLU A 252 -7.00 -1.05 17.91
CA GLU A 252 -6.32 0.19 17.54
C GLU A 252 -5.43 0.70 18.68
N ALA A 253 -4.27 1.25 18.34
CA ALA A 253 -3.52 2.15 19.18
C ALA A 253 -3.53 3.56 18.58
N ASN A 254 -3.77 4.57 19.41
CA ASN A 254 -3.57 5.97 19.09
C ASN A 254 -2.19 6.40 19.59
N LEU A 255 -1.30 6.68 18.64
CA LEU A 255 0.11 6.98 18.88
C LEU A 255 0.33 8.40 19.44
N LYS A 256 -0.66 9.29 19.32
CA LYS A 256 -0.58 10.67 19.81
C LYS A 256 -1.09 10.80 21.23
N GLU A 257 -2.23 10.18 21.51
CA GLU A 257 -2.92 10.25 22.81
C GLU A 257 -2.58 9.05 23.72
N GLU A 258 -1.65 8.19 23.27
CA GLU A 258 -1.09 7.06 24.01
C GLU A 258 -2.12 6.13 24.68
N TYR A 259 -3.09 5.70 23.89
CA TYR A 259 -4.06 4.69 24.31
C TYR A 259 -4.19 3.59 23.27
N ALA A 260 -4.66 2.42 23.69
CA ALA A 260 -5.10 1.37 22.81
C ALA A 260 -6.47 0.86 23.24
N HIS A 261 -7.30 0.46 22.28
CA HIS A 261 -8.60 -0.13 22.57
C HIS A 261 -8.98 -1.27 21.61
N THR A 262 -9.95 -2.07 22.05
CA THR A 262 -10.56 -3.11 21.22
C THR A 262 -11.96 -3.43 21.73
N VAL A 263 -12.74 -4.14 20.93
CA VAL A 263 -14.02 -4.71 21.33
C VAL A 263 -13.79 -6.01 22.10
N LEU A 264 -14.26 -6.08 23.34
CA LEU A 264 -14.27 -7.29 24.17
C LEU A 264 -15.72 -7.63 24.56
N GLY A 265 -16.26 -8.72 24.01
CA GLY A 265 -17.71 -8.99 24.07
C GLY A 265 -18.49 -7.86 23.40
N ASN A 266 -19.39 -7.21 24.14
CA ASN A 266 -20.13 -6.03 23.68
C ASN A 266 -19.69 -4.74 24.39
N LYS A 267 -18.44 -4.67 24.84
CA LYS A 267 -17.87 -3.52 25.56
C LYS A 267 -16.58 -3.05 24.93
N VAL A 268 -16.27 -1.78 25.16
CA VAL A 268 -14.97 -1.20 24.84
C VAL A 268 -13.99 -1.58 25.95
N PHE A 269 -12.91 -2.26 25.57
CA PHE A 269 -11.73 -2.40 26.41
C PHE A 269 -10.72 -1.34 25.99
N ARG A 270 -10.20 -0.55 26.92
CA ARG A 270 -9.22 0.52 26.66
C ARG A 270 -8.19 0.55 27.77
N LEU A 271 -6.92 0.69 27.38
CA LEU A 271 -5.79 0.97 28.27
C LEU A 271 -4.99 2.14 27.71
N GLU A 272 -4.23 2.81 28.57
CA GLU A 272 -3.46 4.02 28.24
C GLU A 272 -2.16 4.09 29.03
N GLY A 273 -1.23 4.93 28.57
CA GLY A 273 0.07 5.13 29.20
C GLY A 273 0.90 3.84 29.26
N SER A 274 1.62 3.61 30.35
CA SER A 274 2.55 2.47 30.48
C SER A 274 1.89 1.09 30.34
N ALA A 275 0.57 0.98 30.53
CA ALA A 275 -0.16 -0.28 30.42
C ALA A 275 -0.20 -0.85 28.99
N ILE A 276 0.08 -0.04 27.96
CA ILE A 276 0.07 -0.50 26.55
C ILE A 276 1.47 -0.89 26.03
N SER A 277 2.51 -0.73 26.86
CA SER A 277 3.93 -0.89 26.47
C SER A 277 4.27 -2.21 25.78
N GLU A 278 3.67 -3.31 26.21
CA GLU A 278 3.90 -4.66 25.66
C GLU A 278 2.92 -5.06 24.56
N PHE A 279 1.94 -4.20 24.25
CA PHE A 279 1.03 -4.46 23.12
C PHE A 279 1.79 -4.44 21.81
N GLN A 280 1.33 -5.26 20.86
CA GLN A 280 2.02 -5.43 19.59
C GLN A 280 1.36 -4.54 18.54
N VAL A 281 2.07 -3.54 18.05
CA VAL A 281 1.60 -2.68 16.97
C VAL A 281 2.16 -3.20 15.65
N LEU A 282 1.35 -3.14 14.60
CA LEU A 282 1.82 -3.45 13.26
C LEU A 282 2.75 -2.35 12.76
N CYS A 283 3.96 -2.71 12.39
CA CYS A 283 4.95 -1.85 11.78
C CYS A 283 5.36 -2.39 10.40
N ARG A 284 6.05 -1.53 9.66
CA ARG A 284 6.78 -1.88 8.44
C ARG A 284 8.23 -1.43 8.54
N LYS A 285 9.13 -2.23 7.98
CA LYS A 285 10.54 -1.90 7.81
C LYS A 285 10.84 -1.85 6.33
N ASN A 286 11.40 -0.75 5.84
CA ASN A 286 11.85 -0.67 4.45
C ASN A 286 12.94 -1.72 4.21
N ARG A 287 12.89 -2.38 3.06
CA ARG A 287 13.98 -3.24 2.63
C ARG A 287 15.10 -2.34 2.13
N ASP A 288 16.32 -2.58 2.61
CA ASP A 288 17.48 -1.87 2.12
C ASP A 288 17.67 -2.17 0.63
N ASP A 289 17.91 -1.15 -0.19
CA ASP A 289 18.14 -1.27 -1.64
C ASP A 289 19.38 -2.14 -1.99
N THR A 290 20.16 -2.53 -0.98
CA THR A 290 21.30 -3.46 -1.07
C THR A 290 20.85 -4.91 -0.95
N ILE A 291 19.99 -5.38 -1.85
CA ILE A 291 20.05 -6.79 -2.23
C ILE A 291 21.11 -6.89 -3.33
N THR A 292 22.37 -6.94 -2.91
CA THR A 292 23.45 -7.45 -3.74
C THR A 292 23.14 -8.91 -4.04
N ILE A 293 22.64 -9.19 -5.23
CA ILE A 293 22.67 -10.54 -5.82
C ILE A 293 23.96 -10.64 -6.64
#